data_AF-A0A7Y0HMS5-F1
#
_entry.id   AF-A0A7Y0HMS5-F1
#
_cell.length_a   1.000
_cell.length_b   1.000
_cell.length_c   1.000
_cell.angle_alpha   90.00
_cell.angle_beta   90.00
_cell.angle_gamma   90.00
#
_symmetry.space_group_name_H-M   'P 1'
#
loop_
_entity.id
_entity.type
_entity.pdbx_description
1 polymer ?
#
loop_
_entity_poly.entity_id
_entity_poly.type
_entity_poly.pdbx_seq_one_letter_code
_entity_poly.pdbx_strand_id
1 'polypeptide(L)'
;MISEKKLAEKRLTEAYNNAKIEYFDNNSKYIFFSDCHRGDCTPSDEFAKNQNVFLFALEFYFNNGYTYVEVGDGDELWESSNFKAIRLAHDEVYSLLKKFFDSKRLIMLYGNHNIYLKYSDFVKKNYYKFYDDYNQEYVELFPGIIPCESVLFKHKNTGQEILIVHGHQGDRMNDRLWHFTKLTVRYFWRYLHSIGFINPASPVRNAEKIHKIERIYSNWIEKNKIMVICGHTHRPHFPKVNELPYFNDGSCVRESGIQGIEIVNGKIMLIEWSIRYDSSGDLHIKRKILRGPKPIETFDLRNNKTNL
;
A
#
# COMPACT_ATOMS: atom_id res chain seq x y z
N MET A 1 -23.37 -7.80 -12.88
CA MET A 1 -22.24 -7.05 -13.47
C MET A 1 -22.40 -5.52 -13.41
N ILE A 2 -23.46 -4.93 -13.96
CA ILE A 2 -23.62 -3.44 -14.00
C ILE A 2 -23.79 -2.83 -12.60
N SER A 3 -24.57 -3.47 -11.72
CA SER A 3 -24.80 -3.01 -10.34
C SER A 3 -23.50 -2.95 -9.52
N GLU A 4 -22.63 -3.95 -9.64
CA GLU A 4 -21.34 -3.98 -8.93
C GLU A 4 -20.37 -2.89 -9.40
N LYS A 5 -20.32 -2.62 -10.71
CA LYS A 5 -19.49 -1.52 -11.26
C LYS A 5 -19.93 -0.18 -10.70
N LYS A 6 -21.24 0.12 -10.73
CA LYS A 6 -21.79 1.37 -10.16
C LYS A 6 -21.49 1.51 -8.67
N LEU A 7 -21.54 0.40 -7.93
CA LEU A 7 -21.24 0.42 -6.50
C LEU A 7 -19.78 0.72 -6.21
N ALA A 8 -18.85 0.10 -6.95
CA ALA A 8 -17.42 0.35 -6.81
C ALA A 8 -17.04 1.78 -7.22
N GLU A 9 -17.62 2.31 -8.31
CA GLU A 9 -17.44 3.71 -8.69
C GLU A 9 -17.96 4.66 -7.58
N LYS A 10 -19.10 4.34 -6.96
CA LYS A 10 -19.62 5.12 -5.82
C LYS A 10 -18.65 5.10 -4.64
N ARG A 11 -18.07 3.95 -4.30
CA ARG A 11 -17.09 3.82 -3.20
C ARG A 11 -15.81 4.61 -3.46
N LEU A 12 -15.31 4.61 -4.70
CA LEU A 12 -14.20 5.47 -5.09
C LEU A 12 -14.53 6.96 -4.94
N THR A 13 -15.72 7.39 -5.35
CA THR A 13 -16.17 8.77 -5.14
C THR A 13 -16.34 9.12 -3.66
N GLU A 14 -16.86 8.20 -2.84
CA GLU A 14 -16.92 8.37 -1.39
C GLU A 14 -15.53 8.48 -0.76
N ALA A 15 -14.57 7.65 -1.20
CA ALA A 15 -13.18 7.74 -0.76
C ALA A 15 -12.59 9.11 -1.13
N TYR A 16 -12.71 9.52 -2.39
CA TYR A 16 -12.27 10.83 -2.86
C TYR A 16 -12.85 12.00 -2.05
N ASN A 17 -14.17 12.01 -1.81
CA ASN A 17 -14.84 13.09 -1.09
C ASN A 17 -14.42 13.19 0.39
N ASN A 18 -14.03 12.06 1.00
CA ASN A 18 -13.62 11.99 2.40
C ASN A 18 -12.09 11.92 2.57
N ALA A 19 -11.33 12.04 1.48
CA ALA A 19 -9.89 11.85 1.49
C ALA A 19 -9.20 12.92 2.33
N LYS A 20 -8.20 12.52 3.11
CA LYS A 20 -7.29 13.47 3.75
C LYS A 20 -6.51 14.20 2.65
N ILE A 21 -6.47 15.53 2.67
CA ILE A 21 -5.68 16.29 1.69
C ILE A 21 -4.22 16.33 2.16
N GLU A 22 -3.31 15.97 1.26
CA GLU A 22 -1.86 16.12 1.43
C GLU A 22 -1.33 17.05 0.34
N TYR A 23 -0.74 18.17 0.73
CA TYR A 23 -0.21 19.14 -0.24
C TYR A 23 1.23 18.84 -0.58
N PHE A 24 1.55 18.72 -1.87
CA PHE A 24 2.90 18.45 -2.34
C PHE A 24 3.35 19.44 -3.43
N ASP A 25 4.65 19.43 -3.70
CA ASP A 25 5.31 20.22 -4.74
C ASP A 25 6.49 19.44 -5.32
N ASN A 26 7.21 20.07 -6.26
CA ASN A 26 8.35 19.44 -6.93
C ASN A 26 9.53 19.11 -6.01
N ASN A 27 9.60 19.65 -4.79
CA ASN A 27 10.65 19.32 -3.82
C ASN A 27 10.24 18.19 -2.87
N SER A 28 8.97 17.80 -2.90
CA SER A 28 8.42 16.76 -2.04
C SER A 28 8.92 15.38 -2.48
N LYS A 29 9.13 14.49 -1.51
CA LYS A 29 9.63 13.12 -1.72
C LYS A 29 8.70 12.12 -1.04
N TYR A 30 8.15 11.19 -1.79
CA TYR A 30 7.26 10.15 -1.27
C TYR A 30 7.66 8.78 -1.81
N ILE A 31 7.53 7.77 -0.97
CA ILE A 31 7.55 6.36 -1.34
C ILE A 31 6.22 5.74 -0.93
N PHE A 32 5.57 5.07 -1.87
CA PHE A 32 4.34 4.34 -1.69
C PHE A 32 4.66 2.84 -1.70
N PHE A 33 4.37 2.18 -0.58
CA PHE A 33 4.34 0.72 -0.49
C PHE A 33 2.98 0.26 0.04
N SER A 34 2.48 -0.83 -0.52
CA SER A 34 1.28 -1.53 -0.07
C SER A 34 1.59 -3.00 0.16
N ASP A 35 0.57 -3.74 0.63
CA ASP A 35 0.56 -5.20 0.56
C ASP A 35 1.83 -5.80 1.15
N CYS A 36 2.19 -5.31 2.33
CA CYS A 36 3.26 -5.88 3.13
C CYS A 36 2.79 -7.16 3.78
N HIS A 37 1.55 -7.22 4.25
CA HIS A 37 0.98 -8.40 4.90
C HIS A 37 1.89 -8.95 6.02
N ARG A 38 2.44 -8.04 6.85
CA ARG A 38 3.30 -8.38 8.00
C ARG A 38 2.54 -9.34 8.93
N GLY A 39 3.04 -10.56 9.07
CA GLY A 39 2.44 -11.64 9.83
C GLY A 39 3.14 -11.83 11.18
N ASP A 40 3.18 -13.08 11.66
CA ASP A 40 3.77 -13.47 12.93
C ASP A 40 5.07 -14.28 12.78
N CYS A 41 5.77 -14.14 11.64
CA CYS A 41 6.96 -14.91 11.27
C CYS A 41 6.77 -16.43 11.23
N THR A 42 5.53 -16.91 11.17
CA THR A 42 5.24 -18.32 10.86
C THR A 42 5.44 -18.59 9.36
N PRO A 43 5.47 -19.86 8.90
CA PRO A 43 5.59 -20.16 7.46
C PRO A 43 4.49 -19.56 6.56
N SER A 44 3.33 -19.18 7.11
CA SER A 44 2.29 -18.44 6.38
C SER A 44 2.59 -16.95 6.21
N ASP A 45 3.58 -16.41 6.92
CA ASP A 45 4.00 -15.02 6.81
C ASP A 45 4.80 -14.78 5.52
N GLU A 46 4.09 -14.30 4.49
CA GLU A 46 4.71 -14.01 3.19
C GLU A 46 5.66 -12.80 3.23
N PHE A 47 5.53 -11.91 4.22
CA PHE A 47 6.40 -10.74 4.39
C PHE A 47 7.78 -11.13 4.92
N ALA A 48 7.85 -12.09 5.84
CA ALA A 48 9.06 -12.45 6.58
C ALA A 48 10.29 -12.65 5.67
N LYS A 49 10.10 -13.28 4.50
CA LYS A 49 11.19 -13.50 3.51
C LYS A 49 11.78 -12.21 2.92
N ASN A 50 11.01 -11.12 2.91
CA ASN A 50 11.39 -9.81 2.36
C ASN A 50 11.70 -8.76 3.44
N GLN A 51 11.59 -9.09 4.73
CA GLN A 51 11.80 -8.15 5.83
C GLN A 51 13.11 -7.37 5.70
N ASN A 52 14.23 -8.05 5.44
CA ASN A 52 15.54 -7.39 5.32
C ASN A 52 15.61 -6.43 4.11
N VAL A 53 14.98 -6.79 2.98
CA VAL A 53 14.88 -5.91 1.80
C VAL A 53 14.05 -4.69 2.13
N PHE A 54 12.93 -4.88 2.84
CA PHE A 54 12.04 -3.81 3.27
C PHE A 54 12.71 -2.85 4.26
N LEU A 55 13.38 -3.37 5.30
CA LEU A 55 14.12 -2.57 6.27
C LEU A 55 15.20 -1.71 5.58
N PHE A 56 16.00 -2.33 4.71
CA PHE A 56 17.04 -1.61 3.97
C PHE A 56 16.47 -0.49 3.09
N ALA A 57 15.39 -0.79 2.35
CA ALA A 57 14.73 0.20 1.51
C ALA A 57 14.12 1.34 2.35
N LEU A 58 13.41 1.00 3.43
CA LEU A 58 12.74 1.97 4.29
C LEU A 58 13.76 2.88 5.01
N GLU A 59 14.92 2.35 5.39
CA GLU A 59 16.01 3.15 5.97
C GLU A 59 16.64 4.08 4.93
N PHE A 60 16.85 3.60 3.69
CA PHE A 60 17.26 4.46 2.58
C PHE A 60 16.30 5.64 2.40
N TYR A 61 14.99 5.39 2.38
CA TYR A 61 13.99 6.46 2.23
C TYR A 61 13.96 7.40 3.42
N PHE A 62 14.10 6.87 4.64
CA PHE A 62 14.17 7.68 5.85
C PHE A 62 15.33 8.67 5.78
N ASN A 63 16.52 8.16 5.49
CA ASN A 63 17.78 8.91 5.44
C ASN A 63 17.81 9.93 4.28
N ASN A 64 17.08 9.68 3.20
CA ASN A 64 17.00 10.59 2.05
C ASN A 64 15.82 11.59 2.14
N GLY A 65 15.15 11.67 3.28
CA GLY A 65 14.12 12.66 3.57
C GLY A 65 12.77 12.41 2.89
N TYR A 66 12.45 11.15 2.58
CA TYR A 66 11.14 10.79 2.01
C TYR A 66 10.06 10.75 3.07
N THR A 67 8.82 11.02 2.69
CA THR A 67 7.63 10.62 3.44
C THR A 67 7.22 9.21 3.02
N TYR A 68 7.02 8.34 4.01
CA TYR A 68 6.53 6.98 3.78
C TYR A 68 5.00 6.98 3.77
N VAL A 69 4.42 6.46 2.69
CA VAL A 69 2.99 6.28 2.50
C VAL A 69 2.70 4.78 2.45
N GLU A 70 2.12 4.24 3.51
CA GLU A 70 1.68 2.85 3.55
C GLU A 70 0.28 2.74 2.97
N VAL A 71 0.17 2.28 1.72
CA VAL A 71 -1.06 2.28 0.90
C VAL A 71 -1.94 1.08 1.23
N GLY A 72 -2.14 0.77 2.51
CA GLY A 72 -2.99 -0.31 2.99
C GLY A 72 -2.33 -1.70 2.98
N ASP A 73 -2.97 -2.63 3.69
CA ASP A 73 -2.52 -4.01 3.88
C ASP A 73 -1.07 -4.12 4.36
N GLY A 74 -0.71 -3.25 5.31
CA GLY A 74 0.57 -3.29 5.99
C GLY A 74 0.69 -4.51 6.91
N ASP A 75 -0.35 -4.77 7.71
CA ASP A 75 -0.37 -5.83 8.73
C ASP A 75 -1.44 -6.89 8.41
N GLU A 76 -1.11 -8.16 8.56
CA GLU A 76 -1.98 -9.30 8.27
C GLU A 76 -2.93 -9.63 9.43
N LEU A 77 -3.88 -8.72 9.70
CA LEU A 77 -4.85 -8.86 10.80
C LEU A 77 -6.00 -9.83 10.48
N TRP A 78 -6.11 -10.31 9.24
CA TRP A 78 -7.09 -11.32 8.86
C TRP A 78 -6.63 -12.71 9.29
N GLU A 79 -5.40 -13.10 8.99
CA GLU A 79 -4.84 -14.39 9.39
C GLU A 79 -4.36 -14.39 10.85
N SER A 80 -3.75 -13.29 11.32
CA SER A 80 -3.32 -13.11 12.72
C SER A 80 -4.03 -11.94 13.37
N SER A 81 -5.13 -12.19 14.11
CA SER A 81 -5.82 -11.09 14.82
C SER A 81 -5.01 -10.45 15.96
N ASN A 82 -3.84 -10.98 16.30
CA ASN A 82 -3.05 -10.50 17.42
C ASN A 82 -1.95 -9.55 16.95
N PHE A 83 -2.23 -8.25 16.97
CA PHE A 83 -1.23 -7.23 16.65
C PHE A 83 0.02 -7.32 17.54
N LYS A 84 -0.08 -7.76 18.81
CA LYS A 84 1.12 -7.96 19.66
C LYS A 84 2.08 -8.97 19.04
N ALA A 85 1.57 -10.05 18.46
CA ALA A 85 2.40 -11.07 17.82
C ALA A 85 3.08 -10.52 16.56
N ILE A 86 2.32 -9.83 15.70
CA ILE A 86 2.87 -9.19 14.49
C ILE A 86 3.96 -8.16 14.85
N ARG A 87 3.69 -7.31 15.84
CA ARG A 87 4.63 -6.30 16.32
C ARG A 87 5.93 -6.90 16.85
N LEU A 88 5.83 -8.01 17.58
CA LEU A 88 7.00 -8.70 18.11
C LEU A 88 7.79 -9.42 17.01
N ALA A 89 7.10 -10.00 16.02
CA ALA A 89 7.72 -10.68 14.89
C ALA A 89 8.54 -9.74 13.99
N HIS A 90 8.12 -8.48 13.89
CA HIS A 90 8.74 -7.46 13.02
C HIS A 90 9.08 -6.17 13.79
N ASP A 91 9.61 -6.28 15.00
CA ASP A 91 9.89 -5.16 15.90
C ASP A 91 10.80 -4.07 15.28
N GLU A 92 11.81 -4.46 14.51
CA GLU A 92 12.69 -3.55 13.77
C GLU A 92 11.92 -2.71 12.75
N VAL A 93 10.91 -3.31 12.08
CA VAL A 93 10.07 -2.60 11.11
C VAL A 93 9.26 -1.52 11.82
N TYR A 94 8.62 -1.86 12.93
CA TYR A 94 7.85 -0.88 13.72
C TYR A 94 8.73 0.20 14.33
N SER A 95 9.97 -0.13 14.71
CA SER A 95 10.96 0.84 15.19
C SER A 95 11.30 1.85 14.10
N LEU A 96 11.48 1.40 12.85
CA LEU A 96 11.74 2.29 11.72
C LEU A 96 10.50 3.10 11.32
N LEU A 97 9.32 2.50 11.30
CA LEU A 97 8.05 3.22 11.11
C LEU A 97 7.84 4.30 12.16
N LYS A 98 8.25 4.03 13.41
CA LYS A 98 8.21 5.02 14.50
C LYS A 98 9.09 6.23 14.21
N LYS A 99 10.27 6.03 13.63
CA LYS A 99 11.11 7.17 13.17
C LYS A 99 10.37 8.05 12.16
N PHE A 100 9.66 7.45 11.18
CA PHE A 100 8.84 8.22 10.23
C PHE A 100 7.68 8.94 10.93
N PHE A 101 6.99 8.27 11.85
CA PHE A 101 5.90 8.85 12.63
C PHE A 101 6.36 10.06 13.44
N ASP A 102 7.43 9.91 14.24
CA ASP A 102 7.99 10.96 15.09
C ASP A 102 8.50 12.15 14.24
N SER A 103 8.95 11.88 13.01
CA SER A 103 9.34 12.89 12.02
C SER A 103 8.17 13.53 11.26
N LYS A 104 6.91 13.17 11.58
CA LYS A 104 5.70 13.58 10.83
C LYS A 104 5.74 13.23 9.34
N ARG A 105 6.43 12.15 9.00
CA ARG A 105 6.66 11.62 7.64
C ARG A 105 6.05 10.23 7.42
N LEU A 106 5.06 9.87 8.23
CA LEU A 106 4.27 8.64 8.08
C LEU A 106 2.84 8.98 7.68
N ILE A 107 2.39 8.45 6.55
CA ILE A 107 0.98 8.47 6.13
C ILE A 107 0.53 7.01 6.04
N MET A 108 -0.44 6.62 6.87
CA MET A 108 -0.91 5.24 6.94
C MET A 108 -2.34 5.15 6.40
N LEU A 109 -2.53 4.35 5.35
CA LEU A 109 -3.83 3.96 4.86
C LEU A 109 -4.17 2.56 5.36
N TYR A 110 -5.46 2.27 5.48
CA TYR A 110 -5.93 0.90 5.70
C TYR A 110 -6.40 0.25 4.41
N GLY A 111 -6.12 -1.04 4.27
CA GLY A 111 -6.65 -1.92 3.25
C GLY A 111 -7.68 -2.88 3.83
N ASN A 112 -7.96 -3.97 3.11
CA ASN A 112 -8.90 -4.98 3.59
C ASN A 112 -8.32 -5.82 4.72
N HIS A 113 -7.05 -6.25 4.65
CA HIS A 113 -6.43 -7.12 5.66
C HIS A 113 -6.27 -6.45 7.02
N ASN A 114 -6.09 -5.12 7.04
CA ASN A 114 -6.02 -4.31 8.26
C ASN A 114 -7.21 -3.32 8.40
N ILE A 115 -8.39 -3.66 7.87
CA ILE A 115 -9.60 -2.82 7.90
C ILE A 115 -10.01 -2.34 9.32
N TYR A 116 -9.59 -3.05 10.37
CA TYR A 116 -9.81 -2.66 11.77
C TYR A 116 -9.19 -1.31 12.14
N LEU A 117 -8.19 -0.85 11.38
CA LEU A 117 -7.58 0.47 11.53
C LEU A 117 -8.57 1.62 11.28
N LYS A 118 -9.72 1.35 10.66
CA LYS A 118 -10.84 2.30 10.58
C LYS A 118 -11.42 2.67 11.95
N TYR A 119 -11.30 1.80 12.95
CA TYR A 119 -11.90 2.00 14.27
C TYR A 119 -10.89 2.60 15.24
N SER A 120 -11.14 3.83 15.70
CA SER A 120 -10.24 4.57 16.60
C SER A 120 -9.91 3.81 17.89
N ASP A 121 -10.86 3.05 18.45
CA ASP A 121 -10.64 2.27 19.66
C ASP A 121 -9.65 1.13 19.44
N PHE A 122 -9.71 0.49 18.27
CA PHE A 122 -8.74 -0.53 17.88
C PHE A 122 -7.34 0.07 17.71
N VAL A 123 -7.25 1.22 17.02
CA VAL A 123 -5.97 1.93 16.81
C VAL A 123 -5.39 2.38 18.15
N LYS A 124 -6.18 3.01 19.02
CA LYS A 124 -5.73 3.46 20.35
C LYS A 124 -5.25 2.29 21.22
N LYS A 125 -5.95 1.15 21.17
CA LYS A 125 -5.59 -0.03 21.95
C LYS A 125 -4.29 -0.69 21.49
N ASN A 126 -4.05 -0.73 20.18
CA ASN A 126 -2.97 -1.55 19.60
C ASN A 126 -1.77 -0.74 19.09
N TYR A 127 -1.99 0.44 18.50
CA TYR A 127 -0.97 1.20 17.76
C TYR A 127 -0.41 2.41 18.53
N TYR A 128 -1.06 2.87 19.60
CA TYR A 128 -0.56 4.05 20.34
C TYR A 128 0.62 3.70 21.25
N LYS A 129 0.56 2.55 21.90
CA LYS A 129 1.59 2.08 22.83
C LYS A 129 1.56 0.57 22.95
N PHE A 130 2.67 -0.01 23.37
CA PHE A 130 2.76 -1.43 23.75
C PHE A 130 3.41 -1.55 25.12
N TYR A 131 3.25 -2.71 25.75
CA TYR A 131 3.96 -3.04 26.97
C TYR A 131 5.25 -3.77 26.61
N ASP A 132 6.38 -3.23 27.08
CA ASP A 132 7.69 -3.86 27.00
C ASP A 132 7.85 -4.80 28.20
N ASP A 133 7.79 -6.10 27.93
CA ASP A 133 7.87 -7.13 28.95
C ASP A 133 9.26 -7.16 29.64
N TYR A 134 10.33 -6.69 28.97
CA TYR A 134 11.69 -6.67 29.51
C TYR A 134 11.90 -5.49 30.47
N ASN A 135 11.57 -4.28 30.03
CA ASN A 135 11.71 -3.07 30.85
C ASN A 135 10.51 -2.83 31.80
N GLN A 136 9.46 -3.65 31.71
CA GLN A 136 8.23 -3.58 32.50
C GLN A 136 7.52 -2.22 32.42
N GLU A 137 7.51 -1.62 31.24
CA GLU A 137 6.92 -0.30 31.02
C GLU A 137 6.07 -0.22 29.76
N TYR A 138 5.22 0.81 29.68
CA TYR A 138 4.49 1.12 28.47
C TYR A 138 5.30 2.06 27.58
N VAL A 139 5.63 1.60 26.38
CA VAL A 139 6.37 2.37 25.38
C VAL A 139 5.41 2.89 24.31
N GLU A 140 5.54 4.17 23.97
CA GLU A 140 4.76 4.77 22.88
C GLU A 140 5.22 4.25 21.52
N LEU A 141 4.24 3.86 20.68
CA LEU A 141 4.47 3.47 19.31
C LEU A 141 4.10 4.61 18.37
N PHE A 142 2.80 4.80 18.10
CA PHE A 142 2.25 5.87 17.27
C PHE A 142 1.14 6.64 17.99
N PRO A 143 1.43 7.34 19.11
CA PRO A 143 0.42 8.03 19.90
C PRO A 143 -0.34 9.06 19.06
N GLY A 144 -1.65 8.87 18.88
CA GLY A 144 -2.49 9.80 18.11
C GLY A 144 -2.47 9.59 16.60
N ILE A 145 -1.91 8.49 16.09
CA ILE A 145 -1.99 8.19 14.65
C ILE A 145 -3.44 8.01 14.20
N ILE A 146 -3.75 8.56 13.03
CA ILE A 146 -5.07 8.45 12.40
C ILE A 146 -4.88 7.79 11.03
N PRO A 147 -5.02 6.45 10.94
CA PRO A 147 -5.08 5.77 9.66
C PRO A 147 -6.27 6.27 8.84
N CYS A 148 -6.09 6.38 7.53
CA CYS A 148 -7.10 6.92 6.62
C CYS A 148 -7.50 5.92 5.53
N GLU A 149 -8.71 6.05 4.99
CA GLU A 149 -9.14 5.20 3.87
C GLU A 149 -8.43 5.56 2.57
N SER A 150 -8.18 6.86 2.41
CA SER A 150 -7.63 7.45 1.20
C SER A 150 -7.01 8.81 1.48
N VAL A 151 -6.12 9.22 0.59
CA VAL A 151 -5.43 10.51 0.65
C VAL A 151 -5.50 11.17 -0.72
N LEU A 152 -5.84 12.45 -0.77
CA LEU A 152 -5.83 13.25 -1.97
C LEU A 152 -4.58 14.10 -1.98
N PHE A 153 -3.62 13.71 -2.80
CA PHE A 153 -2.40 14.48 -3.03
C PHE A 153 -2.73 15.62 -3.98
N LYS A 154 -2.57 16.86 -3.50
CA LYS A 154 -2.87 18.07 -4.26
C LYS A 154 -1.61 18.90 -4.48
N HIS A 155 -1.21 19.04 -5.73
CA HIS A 155 -0.03 19.81 -6.08
C HIS A 155 -0.28 21.30 -5.82
N LYS A 156 0.59 21.96 -5.03
CA LYS A 156 0.39 23.34 -4.58
C LYS A 156 0.23 24.35 -5.73
N ASN A 157 1.06 24.22 -6.78
CA ASN A 157 1.10 25.19 -7.89
C ASN A 157 0.10 24.88 -9.01
N THR A 158 0.09 23.65 -9.53
CA THR A 158 -0.78 23.24 -10.66
C THR A 158 -2.19 22.87 -10.21
N GLY A 159 -2.41 22.66 -8.91
CA GLY A 159 -3.65 22.10 -8.37
C GLY A 159 -3.93 20.68 -8.81
N GLN A 160 -2.97 19.96 -9.41
CA GLN A 160 -3.15 18.58 -9.87
C GLN A 160 -3.47 17.67 -8.70
N GLU A 161 -4.44 16.80 -8.90
CA GLU A 161 -4.96 15.89 -7.89
C GLU A 161 -4.62 14.43 -8.22
N ILE A 162 -4.11 13.73 -7.22
CA ILE A 162 -3.78 12.30 -7.27
C ILE A 162 -4.49 11.64 -6.09
N LEU A 163 -5.41 10.73 -6.37
CA LEU A 163 -6.11 9.96 -5.36
C LEU A 163 -5.29 8.70 -5.01
N ILE A 164 -4.96 8.55 -3.74
CA ILE A 164 -4.29 7.36 -3.19
C ILE A 164 -5.33 6.55 -2.42
N VAL A 165 -5.51 5.28 -2.82
CA VAL A 165 -6.43 4.32 -2.19
C VAL A 165 -5.76 2.96 -2.14
N HIS A 166 -6.10 2.08 -1.19
CA HIS A 166 -5.55 0.74 -1.19
C HIS A 166 -5.96 -0.08 -2.43
N GLY A 167 -7.24 -0.07 -2.81
CA GLY A 167 -7.72 -0.83 -3.97
C GLY A 167 -9.00 -1.63 -3.69
N HIS A 168 -9.18 -2.05 -2.44
CA HIS A 168 -10.34 -2.85 -2.00
C HIS A 168 -11.68 -2.16 -2.27
N GLN A 169 -11.74 -0.82 -2.38
CA GLN A 169 -12.94 -0.06 -2.78
C GLN A 169 -13.49 -0.48 -4.16
N GLY A 170 -12.64 -1.06 -5.01
CA GLY A 170 -13.01 -1.66 -6.30
C GLY A 170 -13.61 -3.06 -6.22
N ASP A 171 -13.51 -3.70 -5.05
CA ASP A 171 -13.81 -5.11 -4.82
C ASP A 171 -14.86 -5.26 -3.72
N ARG A 172 -16.12 -5.47 -4.14
CA ARG A 172 -17.28 -5.58 -3.25
C ARG A 172 -17.11 -6.64 -2.15
N MET A 173 -16.43 -7.76 -2.44
CA MET A 173 -16.26 -8.84 -1.46
C MET A 173 -15.28 -8.43 -0.36
N ASN A 174 -14.23 -7.70 -0.73
CA ASN A 174 -13.19 -7.24 0.19
C ASN A 174 -13.53 -5.89 0.85
N ASP A 175 -14.49 -5.12 0.32
CA ASP A 175 -14.99 -3.88 0.92
C ASP A 175 -16.22 -4.09 1.82
N ARG A 176 -17.28 -4.76 1.34
CA ARG A 176 -18.56 -4.88 2.07
C ARG A 176 -18.79 -6.21 2.76
N LEU A 177 -18.26 -7.30 2.21
CA LEU A 177 -18.43 -8.66 2.75
C LEU A 177 -17.16 -9.20 3.39
N TRP A 178 -16.25 -8.31 3.80
CA TRP A 178 -14.92 -8.66 4.26
C TRP A 178 -14.93 -9.63 5.45
N HIS A 179 -15.99 -9.62 6.27
CA HIS A 179 -16.16 -10.55 7.38
C HIS A 179 -16.23 -12.01 6.90
N PHE A 180 -16.92 -12.28 5.78
CA PHE A 180 -17.01 -13.63 5.20
C PHE A 180 -15.69 -14.06 4.58
N THR A 181 -15.06 -13.17 3.80
CA THR A 181 -13.74 -13.45 3.20
C THR A 181 -12.69 -13.72 4.27
N LYS A 182 -12.67 -12.90 5.32
CA LYS A 182 -11.78 -13.07 6.47
C LYS A 182 -11.98 -14.40 7.18
N LEU A 183 -13.23 -14.83 7.42
CA LEU A 183 -13.50 -16.12 8.04
C LEU A 183 -12.92 -17.28 7.22
N THR A 184 -13.06 -17.23 5.90
CA THR A 184 -12.47 -18.23 5.00
C THR A 184 -10.93 -18.16 5.02
N VAL A 185 -10.35 -16.96 4.95
CA VAL A 185 -8.89 -16.77 4.98
C VAL A 185 -8.30 -17.31 6.29
N ARG A 186 -8.86 -16.89 7.42
CA ARG A 186 -8.38 -17.23 8.76
C ARG A 186 -8.45 -18.72 9.10
N TYR A 187 -9.57 -19.36 8.82
CA TYR A 187 -9.83 -20.71 9.32
C TYR A 187 -9.58 -21.80 8.28
N PHE A 188 -9.50 -21.45 7.01
CA PHE A 188 -9.28 -22.42 5.93
C PHE A 188 -7.95 -22.15 5.23
N TRP A 189 -7.72 -20.94 4.71
CA TRP A 189 -6.54 -20.68 3.88
C TRP A 189 -5.23 -20.58 4.66
N ARG A 190 -5.22 -19.99 5.87
CA ARG A 190 -4.01 -19.92 6.69
C ARG A 190 -3.34 -21.29 6.90
N TYR A 191 -4.14 -22.32 7.19
CA TYR A 191 -3.64 -23.69 7.37
C TYR A 191 -3.13 -24.28 6.06
N LEU A 192 -3.83 -24.03 4.96
CA LEU A 192 -3.44 -24.48 3.63
C LEU A 192 -2.16 -23.80 3.14
N HIS A 193 -2.00 -22.49 3.39
CA HIS A 193 -0.78 -21.74 3.08
C HIS A 193 0.42 -22.29 3.84
N SER A 194 0.25 -22.64 5.12
CA SER A 194 1.32 -23.25 5.93
C SER A 194 1.81 -24.60 5.39
N ILE A 195 1.04 -25.28 4.53
CA ILE A 195 1.42 -26.53 3.85
C ILE A 195 1.56 -26.36 2.32
N GLY A 196 1.65 -25.12 1.82
CA GLY A 196 1.96 -24.79 0.42
C GLY A 196 0.76 -24.68 -0.55
N PHE A 197 -0.48 -24.83 -0.08
CA PHE A 197 -1.69 -24.58 -0.87
C PHE A 197 -2.07 -23.11 -0.86
N ILE A 198 -2.40 -22.55 -2.02
CA ILE A 198 -2.69 -21.11 -2.17
C ILE A 198 -4.18 -20.83 -2.41
N ASN A 199 -4.69 -19.79 -1.74
CA ASN A 199 -6.06 -19.30 -1.88
C ASN A 199 -6.43 -18.84 -3.31
N PRO A 200 -7.33 -19.54 -4.03
CA PRO A 200 -7.80 -19.17 -5.36
C PRO A 200 -8.78 -18.00 -5.35
N ALA A 201 -9.34 -17.62 -4.19
CA ALA A 201 -10.22 -16.46 -4.06
C ALA A 201 -9.45 -15.13 -3.97
N SER A 202 -8.13 -15.18 -3.75
CA SER A 202 -7.26 -13.99 -3.68
C SER A 202 -7.33 -13.17 -4.98
N PRO A 203 -7.47 -11.84 -4.89
CA PRO A 203 -7.52 -10.96 -6.07
C PRO A 203 -6.23 -11.03 -6.90
N VAL A 204 -5.12 -11.49 -6.31
CA VAL A 204 -3.78 -11.56 -6.91
C VAL A 204 -3.67 -12.62 -8.01
N ARG A 205 -4.52 -13.66 -8.01
CA ARG A 205 -4.40 -14.81 -8.94
C ARG A 205 -5.51 -14.92 -9.98
N ASN A 206 -6.61 -14.19 -9.79
CA ASN A 206 -7.70 -14.20 -10.76
C ASN A 206 -7.55 -13.00 -11.71
N ALA A 207 -6.99 -13.26 -12.90
CA ALA A 207 -6.76 -12.25 -13.92
C ALA A 207 -8.05 -11.48 -14.29
N GLU A 208 -9.20 -12.15 -14.30
CA GLU A 208 -10.49 -11.49 -14.58
C GLU A 208 -10.87 -10.49 -13.48
N LYS A 209 -10.62 -10.81 -12.20
CA LYS A 209 -10.84 -9.88 -11.09
C LYS A 209 -9.91 -8.67 -11.18
N ILE A 210 -8.63 -8.89 -11.47
CA ILE A 210 -7.66 -7.80 -11.65
C ILE A 210 -8.11 -6.88 -12.78
N HIS A 211 -8.40 -7.44 -13.98
CA HIS A 211 -8.87 -6.64 -15.12
C HIS A 211 -10.19 -5.94 -14.83
N LYS A 212 -11.08 -6.54 -14.03
CA LYS A 212 -12.32 -5.89 -13.59
C LYS A 212 -12.02 -4.66 -12.73
N ILE A 213 -11.12 -4.76 -11.76
CA ILE A 213 -10.72 -3.64 -10.88
C ILE A 213 -10.04 -2.55 -11.71
N GLU A 214 -9.04 -2.91 -12.52
CA GLU A 214 -8.33 -1.99 -13.43
C GLU A 214 -9.33 -1.23 -14.33
N ARG A 215 -10.32 -1.94 -14.88
CA ARG A 215 -11.38 -1.33 -15.70
C ARG A 215 -12.27 -0.39 -14.89
N ILE A 216 -12.69 -0.75 -13.67
CA ILE A 216 -13.51 0.14 -12.82
C ILE A 216 -12.76 1.44 -12.54
N TYR A 217 -11.48 1.34 -12.18
CA TYR A 217 -10.65 2.50 -11.84
C TYR A 217 -10.41 3.36 -13.07
N SER A 218 -10.10 2.75 -14.21
CA SER A 218 -9.97 3.45 -15.50
C SER A 218 -11.25 4.22 -15.85
N ASN A 219 -12.43 3.61 -15.72
CA ASN A 219 -13.70 4.29 -15.95
C ASN A 219 -13.92 5.47 -14.99
N TRP A 220 -13.51 5.33 -13.73
CA TRP A 220 -13.63 6.40 -12.75
C TRP A 220 -12.66 7.56 -13.06
N ILE A 221 -11.40 7.26 -13.42
CA ILE A 221 -10.39 8.23 -13.85
C ILE A 221 -10.86 8.97 -15.10
N GLU A 222 -11.42 8.27 -16.08
CA GLU A 222 -11.93 8.87 -17.30
C GLU A 222 -13.04 9.88 -17.04
N LYS A 223 -13.95 9.58 -16.11
CA LYS A 223 -15.06 10.46 -15.71
C LYS A 223 -14.61 11.65 -14.88
N ASN A 224 -13.75 11.42 -13.90
CA ASN A 224 -13.39 12.44 -12.90
C ASN A 224 -12.10 13.19 -13.24
N LYS A 225 -11.32 12.72 -14.22
CA LYS A 225 -10.04 13.30 -14.67
C LYS A 225 -8.98 13.39 -13.57
N ILE A 226 -9.05 12.49 -12.59
CA ILE A 226 -8.15 12.41 -11.43
C ILE A 226 -7.27 11.17 -11.56
N MET A 227 -5.95 11.34 -11.39
CA MET A 227 -4.99 10.24 -11.37
C MET A 227 -5.18 9.38 -10.13
N VAL A 228 -4.96 8.06 -10.24
CA VAL A 228 -5.10 7.14 -9.09
C VAL A 228 -3.83 6.31 -8.90
N ILE A 229 -3.37 6.18 -7.66
CA ILE A 229 -2.34 5.22 -7.23
C ILE A 229 -2.99 4.25 -6.23
N CYS A 230 -2.80 2.94 -6.42
CA CYS A 230 -3.29 1.92 -5.49
C CYS A 230 -2.38 0.69 -5.37
N GLY A 231 -2.74 -0.25 -4.50
CA GLY A 231 -2.15 -1.58 -4.34
C GLY A 231 -3.19 -2.69 -4.62
N HIS A 232 -3.41 -3.60 -3.66
CA HIS A 232 -4.45 -4.65 -3.57
C HIS A 232 -4.34 -5.79 -4.59
N THR A 233 -4.03 -5.50 -5.84
CA THR A 233 -3.96 -6.53 -6.91
C THR A 233 -2.59 -7.21 -6.99
N HIS A 234 -1.57 -6.65 -6.31
CA HIS A 234 -0.15 -7.06 -6.35
C HIS A 234 0.46 -7.03 -7.75
N ARG A 235 -0.25 -6.47 -8.73
CA ARG A 235 0.19 -6.38 -10.12
C ARG A 235 0.68 -4.96 -10.35
N PRO A 236 2.01 -4.71 -10.33
CA PRO A 236 2.52 -3.37 -10.54
C PRO A 236 2.10 -2.87 -11.91
N HIS A 237 1.62 -1.63 -11.97
CA HIS A 237 1.13 -1.02 -13.20
C HIS A 237 1.60 0.41 -13.29
N PHE A 238 2.19 0.75 -14.42
CA PHE A 238 2.61 2.09 -14.77
C PHE A 238 2.07 2.39 -16.18
N PRO A 239 1.26 3.45 -16.35
CA PRO A 239 0.52 3.69 -17.56
C PRO A 239 1.45 4.03 -18.72
N LYS A 240 1.13 3.49 -19.90
CA LYS A 240 1.82 3.80 -21.16
C LYS A 240 1.40 5.15 -21.73
N VAL A 241 2.12 5.60 -22.74
CA VAL A 241 1.72 6.74 -23.58
C VAL A 241 0.36 6.39 -24.18
N ASN A 242 -0.69 7.15 -23.83
CA ASN A 242 -2.12 6.96 -24.18
C ASN A 242 -2.97 6.08 -23.24
N GLU A 243 -2.42 5.54 -22.15
CA GLU A 243 -3.24 4.92 -21.11
C GLU A 243 -3.69 5.98 -20.09
N LEU A 244 -4.85 5.75 -19.47
CA LEU A 244 -5.32 6.59 -18.36
C LEU A 244 -4.34 6.48 -17.18
N PRO A 245 -4.21 7.53 -16.36
CA PRO A 245 -3.25 7.60 -15.26
C PRO A 245 -3.68 6.77 -14.05
N TYR A 246 -3.82 5.47 -14.26
CA TYR A 246 -3.96 4.44 -13.25
C TYR A 246 -2.57 3.90 -12.93
N PHE A 247 -2.24 3.79 -11.64
CA PHE A 247 -0.98 3.25 -11.18
C PHE A 247 -1.24 2.20 -10.11
N ASN A 248 -0.42 1.16 -10.12
CA ASN A 248 -0.37 0.15 -9.07
C ASN A 248 1.08 -0.01 -8.57
N ASP A 249 1.31 0.11 -7.26
CA ASP A 249 2.64 0.06 -6.65
C ASP A 249 3.21 -1.35 -6.51
N GLY A 250 2.38 -2.38 -6.70
CA GLY A 250 2.79 -3.78 -6.66
C GLY A 250 2.53 -4.41 -5.30
N SER A 251 3.53 -5.07 -4.73
CA SER A 251 3.45 -5.59 -3.36
C SER A 251 4.83 -5.81 -2.74
N CYS A 252 4.86 -5.96 -1.42
CA CYS A 252 6.09 -6.25 -0.67
C CYS A 252 6.27 -7.76 -0.36
N VAL A 253 5.41 -8.63 -0.90
CA VAL A 253 5.44 -10.09 -0.65
C VAL A 253 5.90 -10.92 -1.85
N ARG A 254 6.34 -10.29 -2.95
CA ARG A 254 6.83 -11.02 -4.13
C ARG A 254 8.10 -11.80 -3.80
N GLU A 255 8.28 -12.95 -4.46
CA GLU A 255 9.47 -13.79 -4.26
C GLU A 255 10.78 -13.10 -4.66
N SER A 256 10.73 -12.15 -5.60
CA SER A 256 11.92 -11.48 -6.14
C SER A 256 12.32 -10.20 -5.39
N GLY A 257 11.57 -9.82 -4.36
CA GLY A 257 11.78 -8.59 -3.59
C GLY A 257 10.49 -7.78 -3.43
N ILE A 258 10.63 -6.47 -3.21
CA ILE A 258 9.51 -5.55 -2.96
C ILE A 258 9.41 -4.50 -4.05
N GLN A 259 8.18 -4.05 -4.32
CA GLN A 259 7.89 -3.03 -5.32
C GLN A 259 7.20 -1.84 -4.68
N GLY A 260 7.31 -0.68 -5.33
CA GLY A 260 6.68 0.53 -4.87
C GLY A 260 6.69 1.63 -5.92
N ILE A 261 6.02 2.73 -5.61
CA ILE A 261 6.05 3.94 -6.42
C ILE A 261 6.79 5.04 -5.69
N GLU A 262 7.66 5.75 -6.39
CA GLU A 262 8.30 6.95 -5.88
C GLU A 262 7.76 8.19 -6.56
N ILE A 263 7.56 9.24 -5.77
CA ILE A 263 7.40 10.62 -6.25
C ILE A 263 8.57 11.44 -5.70
N VAL A 264 9.40 11.99 -6.59
CA VAL A 264 10.55 12.83 -6.23
C VAL A 264 10.90 13.77 -7.37
N ASN A 265 11.25 15.02 -7.06
CA ASN A 265 11.66 16.02 -8.05
C ASN A 265 10.59 16.25 -9.14
N GLY A 266 9.31 16.26 -8.75
CA GLY A 266 8.17 16.38 -9.67
C GLY A 266 7.97 15.19 -10.62
N LYS A 267 8.66 14.07 -10.39
CA LYS A 267 8.60 12.87 -11.24
C LYS A 267 8.08 11.68 -10.47
N ILE A 268 7.37 10.80 -11.17
CA ILE A 268 6.88 9.52 -10.68
C ILE A 268 7.62 8.36 -11.36
N MET A 269 7.92 7.31 -10.60
CA MET A 269 8.52 6.07 -11.11
C MET A 269 8.07 4.84 -10.32
N LEU A 270 8.01 3.70 -11.00
CA LEU A 270 7.78 2.39 -10.39
C LEU A 270 9.14 1.72 -10.16
N ILE A 271 9.40 1.23 -8.96
CA ILE A 271 10.68 0.67 -8.53
C ILE A 271 10.54 -0.76 -8.02
N GLU A 272 11.68 -1.44 -7.93
CA GLU A 272 11.85 -2.71 -7.24
C GLU A 272 13.12 -2.68 -6.39
N TRP A 273 13.02 -3.11 -5.14
CA TRP A 273 14.15 -3.46 -4.28
C TRP A 273 14.25 -4.97 -4.19
N SER A 274 15.46 -5.48 -4.35
CA SER A 274 15.66 -6.92 -4.47
C SER A 274 17.09 -7.33 -4.17
N ILE A 275 17.28 -8.59 -3.75
CA ILE A 275 18.60 -9.17 -3.60
C ILE A 275 19.16 -9.52 -5.00
N ARG A 276 20.42 -9.16 -5.23
CA ARG A 276 21.19 -9.45 -6.45
C ARG A 276 22.57 -9.94 -6.05
N TYR A 277 23.17 -10.81 -6.86
CA TYR A 277 24.54 -11.25 -6.67
C TYR A 277 25.47 -10.54 -7.66
N ASP A 278 26.75 -10.45 -7.33
CA ASP A 278 27.81 -10.02 -8.25
C ASP A 278 28.69 -11.20 -8.70
N SER A 279 29.68 -10.92 -9.54
CA SER A 279 30.60 -11.95 -10.07
C SER A 279 31.50 -12.58 -9.01
N SER A 280 31.66 -11.94 -7.84
CA SER A 280 32.37 -12.46 -6.67
C SER A 280 31.51 -13.43 -5.84
N GLY A 281 30.19 -13.44 -6.04
CA GLY A 281 29.25 -14.27 -5.29
C GLY A 281 28.61 -13.56 -4.10
N ASP A 282 28.88 -12.27 -3.89
CA ASP A 282 28.33 -11.50 -2.77
C ASP A 282 26.88 -11.06 -3.06
N LEU A 283 26.04 -11.09 -2.02
CA LEU A 283 24.63 -10.67 -2.10
C LEU A 283 24.47 -9.21 -1.71
N HIS A 284 23.76 -8.45 -2.54
CA HIS A 284 23.50 -7.02 -2.36
C HIS A 284 22.02 -6.71 -2.53
N ILE A 285 21.47 -5.87 -1.65
CA ILE A 285 20.15 -5.30 -1.84
C ILE A 285 20.26 -4.11 -2.80
N LYS A 286 19.64 -4.20 -3.97
CA LYS A 286 19.72 -3.16 -5.01
C LYS A 286 18.35 -2.66 -5.42
N ARG A 287 18.27 -1.34 -5.62
CA ARG A 287 17.12 -0.65 -6.22
C ARG A 287 17.21 -0.67 -7.74
N LYS A 288 16.10 -0.98 -8.40
CA LYS A 288 15.95 -0.93 -9.86
C LYS A 288 14.70 -0.09 -10.20
N ILE A 289 14.83 0.78 -11.19
CA ILE A 289 13.67 1.46 -11.79
C ILE A 289 13.04 0.51 -12.82
N LEU A 290 11.79 0.13 -12.61
CA LEU A 290 11.05 -0.73 -13.54
C LEU A 290 10.43 0.08 -14.68
N ARG A 291 9.85 1.25 -14.36
CA ARG A 291 9.22 2.19 -15.30
C ARG A 291 9.36 3.62 -14.80
N GLY A 292 9.41 4.58 -15.72
CA GLY A 292 9.72 5.98 -15.43
C GLY A 292 11.23 6.25 -15.39
N PRO A 293 11.69 7.37 -14.81
CA PRO A 293 10.87 8.45 -14.24
C PRO A 293 10.16 9.27 -15.32
N LYS A 294 8.94 9.76 -15.01
CA LYS A 294 8.16 10.67 -15.87
C LYS A 294 7.66 11.86 -15.05
N PRO A 295 7.60 13.09 -15.61
CA PRO A 295 7.00 14.22 -14.92
C PRO A 295 5.54 13.92 -14.54
N ILE A 296 5.12 14.24 -13.32
CA ILE A 296 3.76 13.95 -12.84
C ILE A 296 2.69 14.70 -13.64
N GLU A 297 3.03 15.90 -14.11
CA GLU A 297 2.19 16.74 -14.96
C GLU A 297 1.76 16.06 -16.28
N THR A 298 2.53 15.08 -16.79
CA THR A 298 2.15 14.35 -18.01
C THR A 298 0.90 13.49 -17.80
N PHE A 299 0.52 13.26 -16.53
CA PHE A 299 -0.65 12.48 -16.14
C PHE A 299 -1.82 13.38 -15.69
N ASP A 300 -1.70 14.70 -15.84
CA ASP A 300 -2.79 15.64 -15.56
C ASP A 300 -3.78 15.72 -16.73
N LEU A 301 -4.89 14.98 -16.61
CA LEU A 301 -5.91 14.94 -17.65
C LEU A 301 -6.66 16.27 -17.84
N ARG A 302 -6.53 17.24 -16.93
CA ARG A 302 -7.17 18.56 -17.04
C ARG A 302 -6.52 19.42 -18.14
N ASN A 303 -5.26 19.15 -18.44
CA ASN A 303 -4.47 19.87 -19.44
C ASN A 303 -4.63 19.31 -20.87
N ASN A 304 -5.23 18.13 -21.05
CA ASN A 304 -5.41 17.47 -22.35
C ASN A 304 -6.53 18.07 -23.24
N LYS A 305 -6.88 19.35 -23.06
CA LYS A 305 -7.89 20.06 -23.86
C LYS A 305 -7.44 20.42 -25.29
N THR A 306 -6.26 20.01 -25.74
CA THR A 306 -5.68 20.46 -27.02
C THR A 306 -5.56 19.41 -28.13
N ASN A 307 -6.03 18.17 -27.97
CA ASN A 307 -5.96 17.16 -29.05
C ASN A 307 -7.13 16.16 -29.02
N LEU A 308 -8.38 16.65 -29.11
CA LEU A 308 -9.52 15.86 -29.57
C LEU A 308 -10.25 16.63 -30.67
#